data_AF-A0A6V8EXC2-F1
#
_entry.id   AF-A0A6V8EXC2-F1
#
_cell.length_a   1.000
_cell.length_b   1.000
_cell.length_c   1.000
_cell.angle_alpha   90.00
_cell.angle_beta   90.00
_cell.angle_gamma   90.00
#
_symmetry.space_group_name_H-M   'P 1'
#
loop_
_entity.id
_entity.type
_entity.pdbx_description
1 polymer ?
#
loop_
_entity_poly.entity_id
_entity_poly.type
_entity_poly.pdbx_seq_one_letter_code
_entity_poly.pdbx_strand_id
1 'polypeptide(L)'
;MRWTGPDGRVHKPAPSAQLTPPKHDLIIPFQTAPWRTYGRMMATVLPAFLLLYAALMLTIGVLEWNPLLIIGGGLFAIPLVLFVLRLTRPSVIQIWNAIPDSNGATLHNRADSTSITTMNPTRMERHLLLDGTPLEFPSSWSPWALFLGCVFVSILLSVATTSSGISDGAIVIFILLAVPLWLLGFSIPVLAWWSVASRRLRLPIRRVQAEGWLVAGMLSAFPAFLANSLLTPGMIPSSWNAIQTDMALIAVGAPIIEETCKALAIILFIPILRGPRSGFMVGFSVGLGFALIENVQYVAGSLLGGPANLAATTLIRGVGSIPAHALWTALVGSAIGGFVGSRGLNMKISLAIARTQIGVIDAVEKMGVDVDGDGLRDGFTETSAFLEAALSDGIWSARDTKHLTDDSQIMSDESGTASISRSIPLAFCLAVFGHALWNGLSVGSYAAAEGAGFSEGASLLMTVTVVLCMVISVILLTLRESRNHSPA
;
A
#
# COMPACT_ATOMS: atom_id res chain seq x y z
N MET A 1 -10.87 42.84 16.06
CA MET A 1 -10.99 44.14 15.38
C MET A 1 -12.42 44.64 15.59
N ARG A 2 -12.66 45.82 16.18
CA ARG A 2 -14.01 46.40 16.29
C ARG A 2 -14.15 47.42 15.16
N TRP A 3 -15.26 47.41 14.42
CA TRP A 3 -15.51 48.37 13.35
C TRP A 3 -16.88 49.01 13.52
N THR A 4 -16.99 50.29 13.21
CA THR A 4 -18.22 51.06 13.35
C THR A 4 -18.94 51.11 12.00
N GLY A 5 -20.16 50.59 11.95
CA GLY A 5 -20.95 50.53 10.73
C GLY A 5 -21.54 51.88 10.31
N PRO A 6 -22.10 52.00 9.10
CA PRO A 6 -22.84 53.18 8.65
C PRO A 6 -24.05 53.51 9.53
N ASP A 7 -24.51 52.54 10.32
CA ASP A 7 -25.56 52.65 11.33
C ASP A 7 -25.08 53.22 12.67
N GLY A 8 -23.81 53.61 12.77
CA GLY A 8 -23.20 54.14 14.00
C GLY A 8 -22.97 53.10 15.10
N ARG A 9 -23.24 51.82 14.84
CA ARG A 9 -23.06 50.74 15.81
C ARG A 9 -21.67 50.15 15.71
N VAL A 10 -21.09 49.79 16.87
CA VAL A 10 -19.80 49.09 16.93
C VAL A 10 -20.06 47.61 16.72
N HIS A 11 -19.74 47.12 15.53
CA HIS A 11 -19.81 45.71 15.19
C HIS A 11 -18.54 45.02 15.69
N LYS A 12 -18.74 43.99 16.52
CA LYS A 12 -17.69 43.05 16.91
C LYS A 12 -17.82 41.84 15.98
N PRO A 13 -16.76 41.42 15.28
CA PRO A 13 -16.78 40.18 14.51
C PRO A 13 -17.24 39.06 15.43
N ALA A 14 -18.18 38.25 14.96
CA ALA A 14 -18.53 37.02 15.67
C ALA A 14 -17.24 36.22 15.87
N PRO A 15 -16.94 35.76 17.10
CA PRO A 15 -15.76 34.95 17.35
C PRO A 15 -15.81 33.70 16.47
N SER A 16 -14.66 33.29 15.94
CA SER A 16 -14.57 32.01 15.24
C SER A 16 -14.84 30.87 16.21
N ALA A 17 -15.61 29.87 15.77
CA ALA A 17 -15.83 28.68 16.58
C ALA A 17 -14.49 28.02 16.97
N GLN A 18 -14.36 27.69 18.26
CA GLN A 18 -13.22 26.95 18.78
C GLN A 18 -13.21 25.53 18.25
N LEU A 19 -12.02 24.96 18.12
CA LEU A 19 -11.87 23.55 17.79
C LEU A 19 -12.39 22.71 18.95
N THR A 20 -13.24 21.74 18.64
CA THR A 20 -13.85 20.83 19.61
C THR A 20 -13.72 19.41 19.11
N PRO A 21 -13.63 18.41 20.01
CA PRO A 21 -13.63 17.02 19.60
C PRO A 21 -14.96 16.65 18.91
N PRO A 22 -14.92 15.92 17.78
CA PRO A 22 -16.10 15.36 17.14
C PRO A 22 -16.96 14.57 18.12
N LYS A 23 -18.28 14.76 18.06
CA LYS A 23 -19.24 13.94 18.83
C LYS A 23 -19.29 12.52 18.27
N HIS A 24 -19.52 11.54 19.14
CA HIS A 24 -19.50 10.11 18.82
C HIS A 24 -20.48 9.68 17.71
N ASP A 25 -21.53 10.47 17.45
CA ASP A 25 -22.58 10.15 16.48
C ASP A 25 -22.48 10.95 15.17
N LEU A 26 -21.35 11.62 14.92
CA LEU A 26 -21.17 12.42 13.71
C LEU A 26 -20.96 11.51 12.48
N ILE A 27 -22.02 11.35 11.67
CA ILE A 27 -21.98 10.59 10.41
C ILE A 27 -21.64 11.53 9.26
N ILE A 28 -20.64 11.17 8.47
CA ILE A 28 -20.23 11.92 7.28
C ILE A 28 -20.50 11.06 6.06
N PRO A 29 -21.50 11.42 5.22
CA PRO A 29 -21.74 10.70 3.99
C PRO A 29 -20.57 10.92 3.03
N PHE A 30 -20.18 9.88 2.32
CA PHE A 30 -19.17 9.93 1.27
C PHE A 30 -19.73 9.33 -0.03
N GLN A 31 -19.20 9.79 -1.17
CA GLN A 31 -19.54 9.23 -2.47
C GLN A 31 -18.64 8.03 -2.77
N THR A 32 -19.25 6.90 -3.12
CA THR A 32 -18.54 5.67 -3.49
C THR A 32 -17.78 5.88 -4.80
N ALA A 33 -16.50 5.53 -4.85
CA ALA A 33 -15.65 5.75 -6.02
C ALA A 33 -14.60 4.63 -6.14
N PRO A 34 -15.00 3.39 -6.45
CA PRO A 34 -14.14 2.20 -6.36
C PRO A 34 -12.89 2.27 -7.25
N TRP A 35 -12.99 2.89 -8.43
CA TRP A 35 -11.86 3.06 -9.35
C TRP A 35 -10.90 4.18 -8.95
N ARG A 36 -11.26 5.03 -7.98
CA ARG A 36 -10.37 6.09 -7.46
C ARG A 36 -9.15 5.48 -6.77
N THR A 37 -9.32 4.35 -6.08
CA THR A 37 -8.23 3.58 -5.46
C THR A 37 -7.21 3.16 -6.52
N TYR A 38 -7.68 2.67 -7.67
CA TYR A 38 -6.81 2.30 -8.79
C TYR A 38 -6.04 3.51 -9.34
N GLY A 39 -6.71 4.63 -9.59
CA GLY A 39 -6.05 5.84 -10.09
C GLY A 39 -4.99 6.37 -9.13
N ARG A 40 -5.25 6.33 -7.82
CA ARG A 40 -4.27 6.73 -6.79
C ARG A 40 -3.07 5.78 -6.74
N MET A 41 -3.32 4.47 -6.80
CA MET A 41 -2.26 3.46 -6.90
C MET A 41 -1.36 3.68 -8.13
N MET A 42 -1.95 3.99 -9.28
CA MET A 42 -1.17 4.29 -10.49
C MET A 42 -0.35 5.58 -10.35
N ALA A 43 -0.93 6.60 -9.71
CA ALA A 43 -0.24 7.86 -9.47
C ALA A 43 0.90 7.74 -8.43
N THR A 44 0.91 6.71 -7.56
CA THR A 44 2.02 6.45 -6.64
C THR A 44 3.08 5.53 -7.26
N VAL A 45 2.68 4.45 -7.93
CA VAL A 45 3.62 3.42 -8.42
C VAL A 45 4.54 3.91 -9.52
N LEU A 46 4.06 4.71 -10.47
CA LEU A 46 4.88 5.16 -11.60
C LEU A 46 6.02 6.09 -11.16
N PRO A 47 5.79 7.12 -10.32
CA PRO A 47 6.88 7.89 -9.73
C PRO A 47 7.80 7.05 -8.84
N ALA A 48 7.25 6.12 -8.04
CA ALA A 48 8.07 5.25 -7.18
C ALA A 48 9.00 4.35 -8.01
N PHE A 49 8.52 3.81 -9.13
CA PHE A 49 9.31 3.05 -10.08
C PHE A 49 10.47 3.88 -10.68
N LEU A 50 10.20 5.10 -11.11
CA LEU A 50 11.26 5.99 -11.62
C LEU A 50 12.25 6.39 -10.54
N LEU A 51 11.77 6.61 -9.31
CA LEU A 51 12.61 6.89 -8.15
C LEU A 51 13.54 5.72 -7.80
N LEU A 52 13.15 4.48 -8.08
CA LEU A 52 14.01 3.31 -7.87
C LEU A 52 15.32 3.41 -8.68
N TYR A 53 15.21 3.75 -9.96
CA TYR A 53 16.37 3.94 -10.82
C TYR A 53 17.13 5.23 -10.49
N ALA A 54 16.44 6.29 -10.08
CA ALA A 54 17.09 7.49 -9.56
C ALA A 54 17.94 7.18 -8.32
N ALA A 55 17.41 6.36 -7.40
CA ALA A 55 18.13 5.91 -6.21
C ALA A 55 19.36 5.08 -6.59
N LEU A 56 19.26 4.15 -7.55
CA LEU A 56 20.41 3.39 -8.04
C LEU A 56 21.48 4.31 -8.65
N MET A 57 21.10 5.25 -9.52
CA MET A 57 22.03 6.22 -10.10
C MET A 57 22.72 7.06 -9.03
N LEU A 58 21.99 7.52 -8.02
CA LEU A 58 22.55 8.24 -6.88
C LEU A 58 23.54 7.37 -6.09
N THR A 59 23.17 6.12 -5.80
CA THR A 59 24.04 5.19 -5.06
C THR A 59 25.32 4.89 -5.84
N ILE A 60 25.23 4.57 -7.13
CA ILE A 60 26.40 4.35 -7.99
C ILE A 60 27.24 5.63 -8.07
N GLY A 61 26.61 6.80 -8.26
CA GLY A 61 27.30 8.08 -8.29
C GLY A 61 28.09 8.38 -7.01
N VAL A 62 27.54 8.03 -5.84
CA VAL A 62 28.25 8.17 -4.56
C VAL A 62 29.39 7.15 -4.45
N LEU A 63 29.16 5.88 -4.80
CA LEU A 63 30.17 4.83 -4.71
C LEU A 63 31.37 5.08 -5.64
N GLU A 64 31.11 5.57 -6.85
CA GLU A 64 32.12 5.86 -7.87
C GLU A 64 32.67 7.29 -7.78
N TRP A 65 32.20 8.11 -6.83
CA TRP A 65 32.52 9.54 -6.73
C TRP A 65 32.26 10.32 -8.04
N ASN A 66 31.18 9.97 -8.75
CA ASN A 66 30.80 10.57 -10.02
C ASN A 66 29.78 11.71 -9.82
N PRO A 67 30.19 13.00 -9.92
CA PRO A 67 29.30 14.12 -9.67
C PRO A 67 28.15 14.25 -10.68
N LEU A 68 28.32 13.77 -11.91
CA LEU A 68 27.27 13.83 -12.94
C LEU A 68 26.10 12.92 -12.58
N LEU A 69 26.38 11.70 -12.10
CA LEU A 69 25.35 10.77 -11.63
C LEU A 69 24.64 11.29 -10.38
N ILE A 70 25.38 11.90 -9.45
CA ILE A 70 24.81 12.49 -8.23
C ILE A 70 23.87 13.66 -8.58
N ILE A 71 24.35 14.62 -9.37
CA ILE A 71 23.56 15.80 -9.74
C ILE A 71 22.37 15.40 -10.62
N GLY A 72 22.60 14.57 -11.64
CA GLY A 72 21.55 14.10 -12.55
C GLY A 72 20.48 13.28 -11.83
N GLY A 73 20.88 12.31 -11.00
CA GLY A 73 19.98 11.51 -10.18
C GLY A 73 19.19 12.35 -9.18
N GLY A 74 19.83 13.33 -8.55
CA GLY A 74 19.19 14.25 -7.60
C GLY A 74 18.14 15.14 -8.27
N LEU A 75 18.49 15.80 -9.39
CA LEU A 75 17.57 16.64 -10.15
C LEU A 75 16.36 15.86 -10.68
N PHE A 76 16.55 14.60 -11.06
CA PHE A 76 15.46 13.73 -11.50
C PHE A 76 14.60 13.24 -10.32
N ALA A 77 15.20 12.93 -9.16
CA ALA A 77 14.48 12.42 -8.00
C ALA A 77 13.63 13.49 -7.29
N ILE A 78 14.13 14.73 -7.14
CA ILE A 78 13.45 15.80 -6.38
C ILE A 78 11.98 16.01 -6.80
N PRO A 79 11.64 16.26 -8.09
CA PRO A 79 10.26 16.49 -8.48
C PRO A 79 9.37 15.27 -8.22
N LEU A 80 9.90 14.05 -8.39
CA LEU A 80 9.17 12.80 -8.13
C LEU A 80 8.91 12.59 -6.63
N VAL A 81 9.91 12.86 -5.78
CA VAL A 81 9.73 12.82 -4.31
C VAL A 81 8.67 13.83 -3.88
N LEU A 82 8.76 15.07 -4.35
CA LEU A 82 7.78 16.12 -4.03
C LEU A 82 6.37 15.74 -4.49
N PHE A 83 6.26 15.11 -5.67
CA PHE A 83 4.99 14.63 -6.20
C PHE A 83 4.40 13.50 -5.36
N VAL A 84 5.20 12.47 -5.01
CA VAL A 84 4.77 11.36 -4.14
C VAL A 84 4.36 11.89 -2.76
N LEU A 85 5.18 12.76 -2.15
CA LEU A 85 4.85 13.39 -0.87
C LEU A 85 3.55 14.20 -0.93
N ARG A 86 3.24 14.85 -2.07
CA ARG A 86 1.98 15.57 -2.22
C ARG A 86 0.80 14.61 -2.32
N LEU A 87 0.97 13.45 -2.97
CA LEU A 87 -0.09 12.47 -3.19
C LEU A 87 -0.42 11.64 -1.93
N THR A 88 0.59 11.35 -1.11
CA THR A 88 0.47 10.57 0.13
C THR A 88 0.09 11.39 1.36
N ARG A 89 0.00 12.73 1.24
CA ARG A 89 -0.46 13.58 2.33
C ARG A 89 -1.88 13.20 2.77
N PRO A 90 -2.12 12.94 4.07
CA PRO A 90 -3.46 12.71 4.57
C PRO A 90 -4.27 14.00 4.44
N SER A 91 -5.46 13.90 3.86
CA SER A 91 -6.39 15.03 3.82
C SER A 91 -7.07 15.20 5.18
N VAL A 92 -7.01 16.41 5.71
CA VAL A 92 -7.74 16.81 6.90
C VAL A 92 -9.06 17.45 6.46
N ILE A 93 -10.17 16.94 6.97
CA ILE A 93 -11.51 17.44 6.72
C ILE A 93 -11.88 18.33 7.91
N GLN A 94 -12.24 19.58 7.63
CA GLN A 94 -12.76 20.49 8.64
C GLN A 94 -14.28 20.52 8.55
N ILE A 95 -14.95 20.19 9.66
CA ILE A 95 -16.40 20.20 9.77
C ILE A 95 -16.82 21.37 10.64
N TRP A 96 -17.84 22.08 10.17
CA TRP A 96 -18.50 23.15 10.89
C TRP A 96 -19.95 22.72 11.10
N ASN A 97 -20.31 22.47 12.36
CA ASN A 97 -21.64 22.01 12.74
C ASN A 97 -22.40 23.15 13.43
N ALA A 98 -23.55 23.55 12.88
CA ALA A 98 -24.41 24.56 13.47
C ALA A 98 -25.50 23.88 14.29
N ILE A 99 -25.40 23.96 15.60
CA ILE A 99 -26.34 23.28 16.52
C ILE A 99 -27.33 24.31 17.06
N PRO A 100 -28.65 24.04 17.02
CA PRO A 100 -29.63 24.92 17.64
C PRO A 100 -29.30 25.20 19.11
N ASP A 101 -29.21 26.47 19.47
CA ASP A 101 -28.92 26.93 20.82
C ASP A 101 -29.67 28.24 21.05
N SER A 102 -30.57 28.27 22.02
CA SER A 102 -31.35 29.47 22.35
C SER A 102 -30.49 30.66 22.75
N ASN A 103 -29.27 30.41 23.26
CA ASN A 103 -28.28 31.44 23.61
C ASN A 103 -27.25 31.68 22.48
N GLY A 104 -27.44 31.03 21.33
CA GLY A 104 -26.54 31.10 20.18
C GLY A 104 -26.67 32.39 19.37
N ALA A 105 -25.96 32.44 18.26
CA ALA A 105 -26.00 33.54 17.30
C ALA A 105 -26.60 33.08 15.97
N THR A 106 -27.18 34.00 15.21
CA THR A 106 -27.64 33.71 13.84
C THR A 106 -26.53 33.93 12.81
N LEU A 107 -25.50 34.73 13.12
CA LEU A 107 -24.36 35.01 12.25
C LEU A 107 -23.09 34.36 12.79
N HIS A 108 -22.45 33.53 11.96
CA HIS A 108 -21.23 32.81 12.28
C HIS A 108 -20.11 33.13 11.33
N ASN A 109 -18.98 33.58 11.86
CA ASN A 109 -17.82 33.89 11.05
C ASN A 109 -16.91 32.67 10.88
N ARG A 110 -16.34 32.50 9.69
CA ARG A 110 -15.36 31.45 9.39
C ARG A 110 -14.08 32.14 8.91
N ALA A 111 -12.94 31.82 9.52
CA ALA A 111 -11.68 32.51 9.26
C ALA A 111 -11.28 32.49 7.78
N ASP A 112 -11.50 31.35 7.10
CA ASP A 112 -11.02 31.11 5.73
C ASP A 112 -12.16 31.03 4.69
N SER A 113 -13.39 31.45 5.04
CA SER A 113 -14.53 31.33 4.13
C SER A 113 -15.66 32.30 4.47
N THR A 114 -16.68 32.37 3.62
CA THR A 114 -17.85 33.22 3.83
C THR A 114 -18.56 32.91 5.15
N SER A 115 -19.03 33.96 5.81
CA SER A 115 -19.87 33.82 7.00
C SER A 115 -21.15 33.07 6.68
N ILE A 116 -21.65 32.31 7.67
CA ILE A 116 -22.88 31.55 7.57
C ILE A 116 -23.93 32.26 8.41
N THR A 117 -25.11 32.47 7.81
CA THR A 117 -26.29 32.94 8.53
C THR A 117 -27.28 31.79 8.69
N THR A 118 -27.86 31.68 9.88
CA THR A 118 -28.83 30.65 10.24
C THR A 118 -30.16 31.31 10.61
N MET A 119 -31.26 30.65 10.27
CA MET A 119 -32.62 31.20 10.51
C MET A 119 -32.97 31.25 12.00
N ASN A 120 -32.44 30.31 12.80
CA ASN A 120 -32.62 30.23 14.24
C ASN A 120 -31.28 30.43 14.95
N PRO A 121 -31.25 30.95 16.19
CA PRO A 121 -30.04 31.01 17.00
C PRO A 121 -29.35 29.63 17.08
N THR A 122 -28.07 29.60 16.71
CA THR A 122 -27.27 28.38 16.71
C THR A 122 -25.91 28.63 17.35
N ARG A 123 -25.29 27.58 17.90
CA ARG A 123 -23.89 27.56 18.30
C ARG A 123 -23.10 26.80 17.24
N MET A 124 -22.01 27.39 16.75
CA MET A 124 -21.11 26.71 15.82
C MET A 124 -20.07 25.90 16.59
N GLU A 125 -19.95 24.63 16.24
CA GLU A 125 -18.88 23.73 16.65
C GLU A 125 -17.97 23.47 15.45
N ARG A 126 -16.66 23.48 15.67
CA ARG A 126 -15.65 23.20 14.65
C ARG A 126 -14.93 21.92 15.02
N HIS A 127 -14.80 20.99 14.08
CA HIS A 127 -14.09 19.73 14.25
C HIS A 127 -13.05 19.55 13.13
N LEU A 128 -11.90 18.94 13.46
CA LEU A 128 -10.93 18.47 12.48
C LEU A 128 -10.93 16.94 12.49
N LEU A 129 -11.03 16.37 11.31
CA LEU A 129 -11.11 14.93 11.11
C LEU A 129 -10.09 14.49 10.07
N LEU A 130 -9.51 13.32 10.27
CA LEU A 130 -8.75 12.65 9.23
C LEU A 130 -9.71 11.98 8.24
N ASP A 131 -9.29 11.85 6.98
CA ASP A 131 -10.05 11.12 5.95
C ASP A 131 -10.40 9.70 6.41
N GLY A 132 -11.69 9.50 6.69
CA GLY A 132 -12.28 8.24 7.12
C GLY A 132 -12.83 7.39 5.96
N THR A 133 -12.61 7.77 4.70
CA THR A 133 -13.18 7.06 3.55
C THR A 133 -12.80 5.57 3.61
N PRO A 134 -13.78 4.64 3.57
CA PRO A 134 -13.47 3.22 3.57
C PRO A 134 -12.74 2.82 2.30
N LEU A 135 -11.96 1.74 2.39
CA LEU A 135 -11.32 1.13 1.24
C LEU A 135 -12.38 0.43 0.38
N GLU A 136 -12.58 0.96 -0.83
CA GLU A 136 -13.51 0.40 -1.80
C GLU A 136 -12.78 -0.17 -3.01
N PHE A 137 -13.40 -1.19 -3.59
CA PHE A 137 -12.95 -1.83 -4.80
C PHE A 137 -14.10 -2.01 -5.78
N PRO A 138 -13.82 -2.08 -7.10
CA PRO A 138 -14.82 -2.52 -8.05
C PRO A 138 -15.27 -3.97 -7.72
N SER A 139 -16.33 -4.41 -8.39
CA SER A 139 -16.82 -5.78 -8.25
C SER A 139 -15.67 -6.78 -8.41
N SER A 140 -15.71 -7.90 -7.68
CA SER A 140 -14.60 -8.87 -7.69
C SER A 140 -14.22 -9.34 -9.07
N TRP A 141 -15.18 -9.43 -9.97
CA TRP A 141 -14.97 -9.91 -11.32
C TRP A 141 -14.45 -8.82 -12.27
N SER A 142 -14.79 -7.54 -12.07
CA SER A 142 -14.44 -6.48 -13.02
C SER A 142 -12.93 -6.35 -13.29
N PRO A 143 -12.03 -6.32 -12.28
CA PRO A 143 -10.58 -6.33 -12.51
C PRO A 143 -10.11 -7.57 -13.27
N TRP A 144 -10.63 -8.76 -12.93
CA TRP A 144 -10.27 -10.00 -13.61
C TRP A 144 -10.68 -9.99 -15.09
N ALA A 145 -11.87 -9.49 -15.40
CA ALA A 145 -12.34 -9.35 -16.77
C ALA A 145 -11.44 -8.41 -17.59
N LEU A 146 -11.04 -7.26 -17.03
CA LEU A 146 -10.10 -6.34 -17.68
C LEU A 146 -8.73 -6.96 -17.91
N PHE A 147 -8.20 -7.66 -16.90
CA PHE A 147 -6.93 -8.36 -17.00
C PHE A 147 -6.95 -9.47 -18.07
N LEU A 148 -7.98 -10.31 -18.06
CA LEU A 148 -8.13 -11.38 -19.04
C LEU A 148 -8.33 -10.80 -20.45
N GLY A 149 -9.05 -9.68 -20.58
CA GLY A 149 -9.14 -8.94 -21.84
C GLY A 149 -7.78 -8.44 -22.33
N CYS A 150 -6.95 -7.89 -21.45
CA CYS A 150 -5.59 -7.46 -21.77
C CYS A 150 -4.72 -8.63 -22.26
N VAL A 151 -4.73 -9.77 -21.55
CA VAL A 151 -3.99 -10.98 -21.95
C VAL A 151 -4.51 -11.52 -23.29
N PHE A 152 -5.82 -11.56 -23.47
CA PHE A 152 -6.45 -12.04 -24.69
C PHE A 152 -6.08 -11.19 -25.91
N VAL A 153 -6.09 -9.85 -25.78
CA VAL A 153 -5.64 -8.94 -26.84
C VAL A 153 -4.18 -9.21 -27.20
N SER A 154 -3.29 -9.38 -26.21
CA SER A 154 -1.89 -9.73 -26.46
C SER A 154 -1.72 -11.07 -27.19
N ILE A 155 -2.54 -12.08 -26.85
CA ILE A 155 -2.55 -13.38 -27.57
C ILE A 155 -3.03 -13.22 -29.01
N LEU A 156 -4.11 -12.46 -29.25
CA LEU A 156 -4.60 -12.20 -30.60
C LEU A 156 -3.55 -11.49 -31.47
N LEU A 157 -2.86 -10.49 -30.90
CA LEU A 157 -1.76 -9.81 -31.58
C LEU A 157 -0.61 -10.77 -31.88
N SER A 158 -0.28 -11.67 -30.94
CA SER A 158 0.74 -12.71 -31.15
C SER A 158 0.40 -13.66 -32.30
N VAL A 159 -0.85 -14.13 -32.38
CA VAL A 159 -1.32 -14.95 -33.49
C VAL A 159 -1.24 -14.16 -34.79
N ALA A 160 -1.72 -12.91 -34.82
CA ALA A 160 -1.72 -12.06 -36.00
C ALA A 160 -0.31 -11.69 -36.51
N THR A 161 0.70 -11.66 -35.64
CA THR A 161 2.11 -11.48 -36.04
C THR A 161 2.76 -12.76 -36.56
N THR A 162 2.20 -13.94 -36.26
CA THR A 162 2.83 -15.25 -36.54
C THR A 162 2.16 -15.99 -37.71
N SER A 163 0.84 -15.91 -37.86
CA SER A 163 0.05 -16.78 -38.75
C SER A 163 0.14 -16.45 -40.25
N SER A 164 0.76 -15.33 -40.64
CA SER A 164 0.76 -14.86 -42.04
C SER A 164 2.08 -14.17 -42.46
N GLY A 165 3.15 -14.37 -41.70
CA GLY A 165 4.26 -13.41 -41.66
C GLY A 165 3.88 -12.17 -40.84
N ILE A 166 4.87 -11.35 -40.53
CA ILE A 166 4.67 -10.10 -39.79
C ILE A 166 3.67 -9.24 -40.59
N SER A 167 2.43 -9.15 -40.12
CA SER A 167 1.53 -8.13 -40.63
C SER A 167 1.96 -6.80 -40.03
N ASP A 168 2.52 -5.92 -40.85
CA ASP A 168 2.96 -4.58 -40.43
C ASP A 168 1.86 -3.86 -39.63
N GLY A 169 0.59 -4.10 -39.98
CA GLY A 169 -0.57 -3.62 -39.23
C GLY A 169 -0.65 -4.14 -37.79
N ALA A 170 -0.41 -5.43 -37.52
CA ALA A 170 -0.43 -5.97 -36.15
C ALA A 170 0.72 -5.42 -35.30
N ILE A 171 1.90 -5.19 -35.89
CA ILE A 171 3.00 -4.50 -35.20
C ILE A 171 2.62 -3.08 -34.84
N VAL A 172 2.06 -2.32 -35.78
CA VAL A 172 1.61 -0.94 -35.52
C VAL A 172 0.57 -0.92 -34.40
N ILE A 173 -0.41 -1.83 -34.42
CA ILE A 173 -1.40 -1.94 -33.35
C ILE A 173 -0.74 -2.30 -32.01
N PHE A 174 0.21 -3.24 -32.01
CA PHE A 174 0.94 -3.60 -30.80
C PHE A 174 1.71 -2.41 -30.22
N ILE A 175 2.41 -1.63 -31.04
CA ILE A 175 3.12 -0.42 -30.62
C ILE A 175 2.15 0.60 -30.01
N LEU A 176 1.01 0.84 -30.65
CA LEU A 176 -0.02 1.77 -30.15
C LEU A 176 -0.64 1.30 -28.83
N LEU A 177 -0.77 -0.02 -28.64
CA LEU A 177 -1.35 -0.61 -27.44
C LEU A 177 -0.30 -0.98 -26.36
N ALA A 178 0.99 -0.84 -26.63
CA ALA A 178 2.06 -1.27 -25.72
C ALA A 178 1.93 -0.62 -24.34
N VAL A 179 1.76 0.71 -24.29
CA VAL A 179 1.61 1.44 -23.02
C VAL A 179 0.31 1.04 -22.30
N PRO A 180 -0.88 1.06 -22.92
CA PRO A 180 -2.10 0.58 -22.26
C PRO A 180 -2.02 -0.86 -21.74
N LEU A 181 -1.51 -1.80 -22.55
CA LEU A 181 -1.41 -3.21 -22.17
C LEU A 181 -0.41 -3.41 -21.04
N TRP A 182 0.71 -2.68 -21.06
CA TRP A 182 1.67 -2.68 -19.95
C TRP A 182 1.04 -2.16 -18.67
N LEU A 183 0.45 -0.95 -18.71
CA LEU A 183 -0.16 -0.32 -17.54
C LEU A 183 -1.24 -1.22 -16.91
N LEU A 184 -2.13 -1.79 -17.74
CA LEU A 184 -3.18 -2.69 -17.26
C LEU A 184 -2.62 -4.02 -16.78
N GLY A 185 -1.66 -4.60 -17.50
CA GLY A 185 -1.09 -5.91 -17.24
C GLY A 185 -0.38 -6.00 -15.89
N PHE A 186 0.42 -4.98 -15.53
CA PHE A 186 1.15 -5.02 -14.26
C PHE A 186 0.27 -4.69 -13.04
N SER A 187 -0.74 -3.82 -13.21
CA SER A 187 -1.43 -3.16 -12.09
C SER A 187 -2.80 -3.73 -11.74
N ILE A 188 -3.59 -4.14 -12.73
CA ILE A 188 -4.97 -4.62 -12.51
C ILE A 188 -5.01 -5.90 -11.66
N PRO A 189 -4.11 -6.88 -11.85
CA PRO A 189 -4.08 -8.06 -10.98
C PRO A 189 -3.83 -7.73 -9.51
N VAL A 190 -3.04 -6.70 -9.20
CA VAL A 190 -2.80 -6.26 -7.82
C VAL A 190 -4.11 -5.77 -7.21
N LEU A 191 -4.86 -4.93 -7.95
CA LEU A 191 -6.19 -4.51 -7.51
C LEU A 191 -7.13 -5.71 -7.32
N ALA A 192 -7.09 -6.69 -8.23
CA ALA A 192 -7.93 -7.88 -8.17
C ALA A 192 -7.65 -8.72 -6.92
N TRP A 193 -6.38 -9.03 -6.64
CA TRP A 193 -5.97 -9.78 -5.45
C TRP A 193 -6.22 -9.03 -4.16
N TRP A 194 -5.96 -7.72 -4.14
CA TRP A 194 -6.25 -6.89 -2.98
C TRP A 194 -7.74 -6.92 -2.65
N SER A 195 -8.57 -6.80 -3.68
CA SER A 195 -10.02 -6.84 -3.59
C SER A 195 -10.55 -8.21 -3.11
N VAL A 196 -9.91 -9.31 -3.49
CA VAL A 196 -10.22 -10.66 -2.97
C VAL A 196 -9.89 -10.76 -1.48
N ALA A 197 -8.69 -10.34 -1.07
CA ALA A 197 -8.25 -10.41 0.32
C ALA A 197 -9.12 -9.54 1.23
N SER A 198 -9.38 -8.29 0.86
CA SER A 198 -10.19 -7.36 1.67
C SER A 198 -11.62 -7.87 1.89
N ARG A 199 -12.27 -8.43 0.85
CA ARG A 199 -13.64 -8.97 0.99
C ARG A 199 -13.70 -10.23 1.85
N ARG A 200 -12.69 -11.10 1.78
CA ARG A 200 -12.64 -12.31 2.61
C ARG A 200 -12.36 -11.96 4.07
N LEU A 201 -11.39 -11.09 4.30
CA LEU A 201 -10.98 -10.69 5.64
C LEU A 201 -12.00 -9.78 6.33
N ARG A 202 -12.96 -9.16 5.64
CA ARG A 202 -14.03 -8.31 6.21
C ARG A 202 -13.53 -7.34 7.29
N LEU A 203 -12.38 -6.72 7.07
CA LEU A 203 -11.81 -5.74 7.99
C LEU A 203 -12.26 -4.33 7.57
N PRO A 204 -12.78 -3.50 8.49
CA PRO A 204 -13.06 -2.10 8.21
C PRO A 204 -11.73 -1.34 8.09
N ILE A 205 -11.28 -1.09 6.87
CA ILE A 205 -9.99 -0.47 6.57
C ILE A 205 -10.23 0.88 5.91
N ARG A 206 -9.56 1.92 6.40
CA ARG A 206 -9.57 3.23 5.74
C ARG A 206 -8.67 3.21 4.51
N ARG A 207 -9.10 3.84 3.43
CA ARG A 207 -8.34 3.91 2.17
C ARG A 207 -6.91 4.39 2.40
N VAL A 208 -6.71 5.46 3.17
CA VAL A 208 -5.38 6.05 3.42
C VAL A 208 -4.44 5.08 4.13
N GLN A 209 -4.96 4.27 5.07
CA GLN A 209 -4.15 3.25 5.75
C GLN A 209 -3.72 2.16 4.77
N ALA A 210 -4.68 1.67 3.97
CA ALA A 210 -4.43 0.63 2.99
C ALA A 210 -3.42 1.07 1.92
N GLU A 211 -3.57 2.30 1.40
CA GLU A 211 -2.62 2.93 0.49
C GLU A 211 -1.23 3.07 1.13
N GLY A 212 -1.17 3.44 2.41
CA GLY A 212 0.08 3.51 3.17
C GLY A 212 0.81 2.17 3.25
N TRP A 213 0.11 1.07 3.46
CA TRP A 213 0.71 -0.28 3.47
C TRP A 213 1.24 -0.68 2.09
N LEU A 214 0.49 -0.36 1.04
CA LEU A 214 0.89 -0.59 -0.35
C LEU A 214 2.14 0.24 -0.71
N VAL A 215 2.17 1.52 -0.33
CA VAL A 215 3.34 2.40 -0.54
C VAL A 215 4.56 1.92 0.24
N ALA A 216 4.38 1.43 1.48
CA ALA A 216 5.49 0.84 2.24
C ALA A 216 6.06 -0.41 1.55
N GLY A 217 5.21 -1.21 0.91
CA GLY A 217 5.63 -2.29 0.02
C GLY A 217 6.50 -1.79 -1.14
N MET A 218 6.05 -0.75 -1.85
CA MET A 218 6.83 -0.13 -2.93
C MET A 218 8.17 0.41 -2.42
N LEU A 219 8.18 1.08 -1.27
CA LEU A 219 9.40 1.61 -0.65
C LEU A 219 10.38 0.51 -0.24
N SER A 220 9.88 -0.65 0.21
CA SER A 220 10.73 -1.79 0.56
C SER A 220 11.47 -2.39 -0.63
N ALA A 221 11.00 -2.14 -1.86
CA ALA A 221 11.71 -2.53 -3.08
C ALA A 221 13.01 -1.74 -3.29
N PHE A 222 13.15 -0.54 -2.73
CA PHE A 222 14.34 0.29 -2.91
C PHE A 222 15.60 -0.32 -2.27
N PRO A 223 15.65 -0.55 -0.94
CA PRO A 223 16.81 -1.19 -0.34
C PRO A 223 17.03 -2.60 -0.88
N ALA A 224 15.95 -3.32 -1.23
CA ALA A 224 16.07 -4.65 -1.81
C ALA A 224 16.74 -4.62 -3.19
N PHE A 225 16.30 -3.73 -4.08
CA PHE A 225 16.88 -3.54 -5.40
C PHE A 225 18.35 -3.14 -5.32
N LEU A 226 18.69 -2.17 -4.46
CA LEU A 226 20.09 -1.74 -4.27
C LEU A 226 20.97 -2.89 -3.75
N ALA A 227 20.51 -3.64 -2.75
CA ALA A 227 21.27 -4.77 -2.22
C ALA A 227 21.38 -5.92 -3.25
N ASN A 228 20.31 -6.23 -3.98
CA ASN A 228 20.35 -7.23 -5.05
C ASN A 228 21.28 -6.81 -6.20
N SER A 229 21.31 -5.53 -6.57
CA SER A 229 22.15 -5.04 -7.67
C SER A 229 23.62 -4.82 -7.29
N LEU A 230 23.91 -4.43 -6.04
CA LEU A 230 25.25 -3.98 -5.65
C LEU A 230 25.93 -4.90 -4.63
N LEU A 231 25.18 -5.44 -3.67
CA LEU A 231 25.74 -6.26 -2.60
C LEU A 231 25.84 -7.73 -3.01
N THR A 232 24.75 -8.33 -3.52
CA THR A 232 24.74 -9.78 -3.79
C THR A 232 25.76 -10.23 -4.83
N PRO A 233 26.00 -9.52 -5.95
CA PRO A 233 27.00 -9.96 -6.94
C PRO A 233 28.42 -9.97 -6.36
N GLY A 234 28.72 -9.05 -5.45
CA GLY A 234 30.01 -9.00 -4.76
C GLY A 234 30.24 -10.13 -3.75
N MET A 235 29.18 -10.88 -3.40
CA MET A 235 29.26 -12.03 -2.49
C MET A 235 29.40 -13.37 -3.21
N ILE A 236 29.20 -13.41 -4.54
CA ILE A 236 29.29 -14.65 -5.33
C ILE A 236 30.75 -14.99 -5.63
N PRO A 237 31.20 -16.25 -5.40
CA PRO A 237 32.55 -16.67 -5.74
C PRO A 237 32.83 -16.56 -7.25
N SER A 238 33.98 -15.99 -7.62
CA SER A 238 34.39 -15.85 -9.03
C SER A 238 34.65 -17.17 -9.75
N SER A 239 34.75 -18.28 -9.02
CA SER A 239 34.92 -19.63 -9.57
C SER A 239 33.61 -20.25 -10.09
N TRP A 240 32.46 -19.65 -9.80
CA TRP A 240 31.15 -20.17 -10.21
C TRP A 240 30.87 -19.83 -11.67
N ASN A 241 30.21 -20.75 -12.37
CA ASN A 241 29.77 -20.52 -13.74
C ASN A 241 28.52 -19.59 -13.79
N ALA A 242 28.16 -19.13 -14.98
CA ALA A 242 27.04 -18.19 -15.17
C ALA A 242 25.72 -18.71 -14.58
N ILE A 243 25.37 -19.98 -14.82
CA ILE A 243 24.12 -20.57 -14.31
C ILE A 243 24.13 -20.62 -12.78
N GLN A 244 25.24 -21.03 -12.17
CA GLN A 244 25.39 -21.07 -10.71
C GLN A 244 25.24 -19.68 -10.11
N THR A 245 25.88 -18.67 -10.71
CA THR A 245 25.79 -17.27 -10.32
C THR A 245 24.35 -16.77 -10.42
N ASP A 246 23.70 -16.94 -11.57
CA ASP A 246 22.33 -16.47 -11.80
C ASP A 246 21.33 -17.14 -10.84
N MET A 247 21.45 -18.45 -10.63
CA MET A 247 20.60 -19.18 -9.68
C MET A 247 20.83 -18.69 -8.25
N ALA A 248 22.06 -18.42 -7.85
CA ALA A 248 22.36 -17.92 -6.51
C ALA A 248 21.79 -16.51 -6.29
N LEU A 249 21.91 -15.63 -7.27
CA LEU A 249 21.36 -14.28 -7.20
C LEU A 249 19.83 -14.30 -7.16
N ILE A 250 19.20 -15.05 -8.06
CA ILE A 250 17.74 -15.02 -8.28
C ILE A 250 16.99 -15.91 -7.28
N ALA A 251 17.50 -17.10 -6.95
CA ALA A 251 16.79 -18.07 -6.11
C ALA A 251 17.24 -18.08 -4.64
N VAL A 252 18.34 -17.41 -4.28
CA VAL A 252 18.81 -17.35 -2.89
C VAL A 252 18.96 -15.92 -2.40
N GLY A 253 19.78 -15.11 -3.08
CA GLY A 253 20.08 -13.73 -2.68
C GLY A 253 18.83 -12.86 -2.64
N ALA A 254 18.12 -12.77 -3.77
CA ALA A 254 16.92 -11.95 -3.89
C ALA A 254 15.83 -12.33 -2.86
N PRO A 255 15.41 -13.59 -2.71
CA PRO A 255 14.40 -13.97 -1.70
C PRO A 255 14.75 -13.56 -0.27
N ILE A 256 16.00 -13.76 0.16
CA ILE A 256 16.42 -13.41 1.53
C ILE A 256 16.32 -11.90 1.74
N ILE A 257 16.87 -11.12 0.82
CA ILE A 257 16.91 -9.66 0.92
C ILE A 257 15.51 -9.07 0.82
N GLU A 258 14.73 -9.51 -0.17
CA GLU A 258 13.40 -8.97 -0.45
C GLU A 258 12.42 -9.25 0.69
N GLU A 259 12.38 -10.48 1.21
CA GLU A 259 11.49 -10.79 2.34
C GLU A 259 11.95 -10.10 3.63
N THR A 260 13.26 -9.85 3.80
CA THR A 260 13.77 -9.04 4.91
C THR A 260 13.28 -7.59 4.80
N CYS A 261 13.43 -6.95 3.65
CA CYS A 261 12.98 -5.58 3.43
C CYS A 261 11.46 -5.44 3.60
N LYS A 262 10.67 -6.40 3.10
CA LYS A 262 9.21 -6.42 3.29
C LYS A 262 8.83 -6.60 4.76
N ALA A 263 9.51 -7.48 5.50
CA ALA A 263 9.28 -7.65 6.93
C ALA A 263 9.57 -6.36 7.72
N LEU A 264 10.65 -5.65 7.38
CA LEU A 264 10.96 -4.33 7.96
C LEU A 264 9.88 -3.29 7.65
N ALA A 265 9.29 -3.32 6.45
CA ALA A 265 8.16 -2.43 6.12
C ALA A 265 6.91 -2.70 6.96
N ILE A 266 6.65 -3.96 7.35
CA ILE A 266 5.54 -4.30 8.27
C ILE A 266 5.76 -3.70 9.66
N ILE A 267 7.02 -3.66 10.14
CA ILE A 267 7.37 -3.14 11.48
C ILE A 267 6.97 -1.67 11.63
N LEU A 268 6.96 -0.88 10.55
CA LEU A 268 6.48 0.51 10.54
C LEU A 268 5.03 0.65 11.00
N PHE A 269 4.25 -0.44 10.94
CA PHE A 269 2.82 -0.45 11.26
C PHE A 269 2.50 -1.16 12.58
N ILE A 270 3.48 -1.49 13.42
CA ILE A 270 3.23 -2.11 14.74
C ILE A 270 2.11 -1.42 15.56
N PRO A 271 1.99 -0.08 15.63
CA PRO A 271 0.91 0.59 16.38
C PRO A 271 -0.51 0.14 16.02
N ILE A 272 -0.73 -0.31 14.78
CA ILE A 272 -2.04 -0.71 14.27
C ILE A 272 -2.21 -2.24 14.20
N LEU A 273 -1.17 -3.02 14.49
CA LEU A 273 -1.25 -4.49 14.51
C LEU A 273 -1.89 -4.96 15.81
N ARG A 274 -3.08 -5.55 15.70
CA ARG A 274 -3.90 -5.98 16.85
C ARG A 274 -3.87 -7.49 17.07
N GLY A 275 -3.57 -8.24 16.01
CA GLY A 275 -3.54 -9.69 16.01
C GLY A 275 -3.18 -10.26 14.63
N PRO A 276 -3.19 -11.60 14.47
CA PRO A 276 -2.79 -12.28 13.25
C PRO A 276 -3.56 -11.83 12.01
N ARG A 277 -4.88 -11.60 12.12
CA ARG A 277 -5.74 -11.15 11.02
C ARG A 277 -5.35 -9.76 10.50
N SER A 278 -5.12 -8.80 11.40
CA SER A 278 -4.64 -7.46 11.04
C SER A 278 -3.24 -7.50 10.43
N GLY A 279 -2.35 -8.32 11.01
CA GLY A 279 -1.00 -8.53 10.50
C GLY A 279 -0.97 -9.17 9.12
N PHE A 280 -1.85 -10.15 8.86
CA PHE A 280 -2.01 -10.77 7.55
C PHE A 280 -2.39 -9.73 6.50
N MET A 281 -3.36 -8.86 6.77
CA MET A 281 -3.79 -7.83 5.81
C MET A 281 -2.71 -6.78 5.51
N VAL A 282 -1.99 -6.33 6.55
CA VAL A 282 -0.86 -5.39 6.39
C VAL A 282 0.24 -6.06 5.57
N GLY A 283 0.65 -7.27 5.93
CA GLY A 283 1.65 -8.04 5.19
C GLY A 283 1.24 -8.33 3.74
N PHE A 284 -0.02 -8.69 3.51
CA PHE A 284 -0.56 -8.91 2.16
C PHE A 284 -0.45 -7.65 1.31
N SER A 285 -0.81 -6.49 1.88
CA SER A 285 -0.75 -5.20 1.18
C SER A 285 0.68 -4.73 0.92
N VAL A 286 1.60 -4.96 1.87
CA VAL A 286 3.05 -4.71 1.68
C VAL A 286 3.60 -5.59 0.55
N GLY A 287 3.28 -6.88 0.55
CA GLY A 287 3.71 -7.80 -0.51
C GLY A 287 3.18 -7.42 -1.89
N LEU A 288 1.91 -6.99 -1.99
CA LEU A 288 1.33 -6.44 -3.22
C LEU A 288 2.04 -5.15 -3.67
N GLY A 289 2.40 -4.27 -2.75
CA GLY A 289 3.11 -3.03 -3.04
C GLY A 289 4.50 -3.27 -3.61
N PHE A 290 5.22 -4.26 -3.07
CA PHE A 290 6.49 -4.71 -3.64
C PHE A 290 6.30 -5.31 -5.03
N ALA A 291 5.33 -6.21 -5.18
CA ALA A 291 5.02 -6.86 -6.47
C ALA A 291 4.62 -5.86 -7.56
N LEU A 292 4.03 -4.70 -7.20
CA LEU A 292 3.76 -3.63 -8.15
C LEU A 292 5.05 -3.10 -8.79
N ILE A 293 6.06 -2.74 -7.98
CA ILE A 293 7.34 -2.23 -8.50
C ILE A 293 8.04 -3.27 -9.38
N GLU A 294 8.11 -4.49 -8.90
CA GLU A 294 8.75 -5.59 -9.61
C GLU A 294 8.02 -5.89 -10.94
N ASN A 295 6.70 -5.97 -10.93
CA ASN A 295 5.93 -6.24 -12.14
C ASN A 295 6.02 -5.13 -13.18
N VAL A 296 6.12 -3.87 -12.75
CA VAL A 296 6.34 -2.76 -13.68
C VAL A 296 7.57 -3.04 -14.54
N GLN A 297 8.66 -3.55 -13.94
CA GLN A 297 9.90 -3.93 -14.62
C GLN A 297 9.71 -5.12 -15.56
N TYR A 298 9.19 -6.24 -15.05
CA TYR A 298 9.06 -7.47 -15.85
C TYR A 298 8.12 -7.29 -17.04
N VAL A 299 6.96 -6.66 -16.83
CA VAL A 299 5.99 -6.45 -17.91
C VAL A 299 6.53 -5.41 -18.90
N ALA A 300 7.22 -4.36 -18.45
CA ALA A 300 7.89 -3.43 -19.37
C ALA A 300 8.94 -4.13 -20.24
N GLY A 301 9.81 -4.95 -19.63
CA GLY A 301 10.82 -5.71 -20.36
C GLY A 301 10.21 -6.68 -21.37
N SER A 302 9.06 -7.28 -21.05
CA SER A 302 8.37 -8.20 -21.94
C SER A 302 7.84 -7.55 -23.23
N LEU A 303 7.62 -6.23 -23.26
CA LEU A 303 7.23 -5.50 -24.47
C LEU A 303 8.26 -5.65 -25.59
N LEU A 304 9.55 -5.72 -25.24
CA LEU A 304 10.64 -5.89 -26.21
C LEU A 304 10.65 -7.28 -26.85
N GLY A 305 10.07 -8.28 -26.18
CA GLY A 305 9.89 -9.64 -26.71
C GLY A 305 8.62 -9.82 -27.54
N GLY A 306 7.87 -8.75 -27.79
CA GLY A 306 6.65 -8.79 -28.59
C GLY A 306 5.40 -9.28 -27.85
N PRO A 307 4.26 -9.37 -28.56
CA PRO A 307 2.95 -9.64 -27.95
C PRO A 307 2.84 -11.01 -27.25
N ALA A 308 3.54 -12.04 -27.75
CA ALA A 308 3.59 -13.36 -27.12
C ALA A 308 4.23 -13.31 -25.73
N ASN A 309 5.41 -12.66 -25.64
CA ASN A 309 6.14 -12.53 -24.39
C ASN A 309 5.40 -11.64 -23.39
N LEU A 310 4.77 -10.57 -23.89
CA LEU A 310 3.88 -9.73 -23.09
C LEU A 310 2.72 -10.53 -22.50
N ALA A 311 2.03 -11.34 -23.32
CA ALA A 311 0.92 -12.17 -22.85
C ALA A 311 1.37 -13.16 -21.77
N ALA A 312 2.44 -13.90 -22.04
CA ALA A 312 2.96 -14.93 -21.13
C ALA A 312 3.42 -14.32 -19.80
N THR A 313 4.24 -13.26 -19.85
CA THR A 313 4.76 -12.59 -18.66
C THR A 313 3.62 -11.96 -17.85
N THR A 314 2.70 -11.24 -18.51
CA THR A 314 1.54 -10.63 -17.85
C THR A 314 0.66 -11.69 -17.16
N LEU A 315 0.43 -12.84 -17.80
CA LEU A 315 -0.37 -13.91 -17.23
C LEU A 315 0.31 -14.56 -16.01
N ILE A 316 1.56 -15.01 -16.18
CA ILE A 316 2.31 -15.70 -15.13
C ILE A 316 2.50 -14.79 -13.91
N ARG A 317 2.82 -13.52 -14.14
CA ARG A 317 3.01 -12.57 -13.04
C ARG A 317 1.68 -12.16 -12.39
N GLY A 318 0.68 -11.87 -13.21
CA GLY A 318 -0.67 -11.49 -12.77
C GLY A 318 -1.33 -12.51 -11.85
N VAL A 319 -1.28 -13.79 -12.24
CA VAL A 319 -2.00 -14.87 -11.56
C VAL A 319 -1.11 -15.63 -10.57
N GLY A 320 0.22 -15.60 -10.76
CA GLY A 320 1.18 -16.38 -9.99
C GLY A 320 2.04 -15.56 -9.04
N SER A 321 2.97 -14.76 -9.58
CA SER A 321 3.97 -14.06 -8.75
C SER A 321 3.35 -13.01 -7.82
N ILE A 322 2.37 -12.22 -8.27
CA ILE A 322 1.71 -11.21 -7.42
C ILE A 322 1.09 -11.81 -6.15
N PRO A 323 0.22 -12.84 -6.23
CA PRO A 323 -0.30 -13.45 -5.02
C PRO A 323 0.78 -14.20 -4.24
N ALA A 324 1.86 -14.68 -4.88
CA ALA A 324 2.99 -15.28 -4.16
C ALA A 324 3.65 -14.26 -3.23
N HIS A 325 4.03 -13.08 -3.72
CA HIS A 325 4.59 -12.03 -2.86
C HIS A 325 3.62 -11.61 -1.77
N ALA A 326 2.34 -11.43 -2.11
CA ALA A 326 1.32 -11.08 -1.13
C ALA A 326 1.19 -12.15 -0.04
N LEU A 327 1.16 -13.43 -0.41
CA LEU A 327 1.05 -14.57 0.50
C LEU A 327 2.26 -14.66 1.44
N TRP A 328 3.48 -14.68 0.91
CA TRP A 328 4.70 -14.85 1.69
C TRP A 328 4.86 -13.74 2.72
N THR A 329 4.67 -12.50 2.30
CA THR A 329 4.71 -11.35 3.20
C THR A 329 3.54 -11.34 4.19
N ALA A 330 2.35 -11.81 3.81
CA ALA A 330 1.20 -11.95 4.71
C ALA A 330 1.42 -13.00 5.82
N LEU A 331 2.13 -14.10 5.54
CA LEU A 331 2.49 -15.08 6.57
C LEU A 331 3.38 -14.45 7.64
N VAL A 332 4.39 -13.67 7.23
CA VAL A 332 5.26 -12.92 8.14
C VAL A 332 4.46 -11.88 8.91
N GLY A 333 3.62 -11.11 8.21
CA GLY A 333 2.76 -10.11 8.81
C GLY A 333 1.81 -10.68 9.86
N SER A 334 1.20 -11.83 9.59
CA SER A 334 0.34 -12.55 10.53
C SER A 334 1.10 -12.95 11.81
N ALA A 335 2.30 -13.51 11.67
CA ALA A 335 3.14 -13.87 12.81
C ALA A 335 3.56 -12.65 13.65
N ILE A 336 3.96 -11.55 13.00
CA ILE A 336 4.29 -10.29 13.68
C ILE A 336 3.06 -9.73 14.39
N GLY A 337 1.90 -9.71 13.72
CA GLY A 337 0.65 -9.22 14.28
C GLY A 337 0.19 -10.01 15.51
N GLY A 338 0.29 -11.34 15.46
CA GLY A 338 0.00 -12.20 16.61
C GLY A 338 0.95 -11.97 17.79
N PHE A 339 2.25 -11.83 17.52
CA PHE A 339 3.25 -11.53 18.56
C PHE A 339 3.03 -10.15 19.20
N VAL A 340 2.76 -9.14 18.39
CA VAL A 340 2.51 -7.76 18.86
C VAL A 340 1.22 -7.69 19.68
N GLY A 341 0.13 -8.25 19.15
CA GLY A 341 -1.19 -8.24 19.79
C GLY A 341 -1.19 -8.96 21.14
N SER A 342 -0.62 -10.17 21.20
CA SER A 342 -0.56 -10.96 22.43
C SER A 342 0.24 -10.31 23.57
N ARG A 343 1.12 -9.36 23.26
CA ARG A 343 1.97 -8.65 24.25
C ARG A 343 1.55 -7.20 24.51
N GLY A 344 0.49 -6.72 23.86
CA GLY A 344 0.08 -5.31 23.91
C GLY A 344 1.17 -4.34 23.45
N LEU A 345 2.10 -4.80 22.59
CA LEU A 345 3.23 -3.99 22.12
C LEU A 345 2.77 -2.83 21.24
N ASN A 346 1.69 -3.02 20.49
CA ASN A 346 1.02 -1.98 19.72
C ASN A 346 0.65 -0.78 20.59
N MET A 347 0.04 -1.01 21.76
CA MET A 347 -0.34 0.07 22.68
C MET A 347 0.88 0.77 23.27
N LYS A 348 1.87 -0.01 23.74
CA LYS A 348 3.12 0.54 24.29
C LYS A 348 3.85 1.45 23.31
N ILE A 349 3.95 1.02 22.04
CA ILE A 349 4.61 1.79 20.98
C ILE A 349 3.74 3.00 20.59
N SER A 350 2.41 2.84 20.52
CA SER A 350 1.50 3.97 20.25
C SER A 350 1.64 5.07 21.30
N LEU A 351 1.72 4.71 22.58
CA LEU A 351 1.97 5.64 23.68
C LEU A 351 3.35 6.29 23.60
N ALA A 352 4.38 5.52 23.24
CA ALA A 352 5.72 6.07 23.06
C ALA A 352 5.75 7.12 21.94
N ILE A 353 5.14 6.82 20.79
CA ILE A 353 5.03 7.75 19.66
C ILE A 353 4.26 9.01 20.07
N ALA A 354 3.10 8.85 20.70
CA ALA A 354 2.29 9.98 21.15
C ALA A 354 3.05 10.89 22.11
N ARG A 355 3.76 10.32 23.10
CA ARG A 355 4.61 11.07 24.03
C ARG A 355 5.73 11.84 23.33
N THR A 356 6.37 11.23 22.32
CA THR A 356 7.39 11.92 21.53
C THR A 356 6.79 13.07 20.73
N GLN A 357 5.63 12.86 20.09
CA GLN A 357 4.95 13.91 19.34
C GLN A 357 4.55 15.09 20.23
N ILE A 358 3.97 14.80 21.39
CA ILE A 358 3.63 15.80 22.41
C ILE A 358 4.88 16.58 22.85
N GLY A 359 5.98 15.88 23.15
CA GLY A 359 7.22 16.55 23.56
C GLY A 359 7.80 17.48 22.49
N VAL A 360 7.61 17.15 21.20
CA VAL A 360 7.99 18.05 20.10
C VAL A 360 7.06 19.26 20.02
N ILE A 361 5.75 19.06 20.17
CA ILE A 361 4.76 20.16 20.17
C ILE A 361 5.05 21.11 21.33
N ASP A 362 5.19 20.60 22.55
CA ASP A 362 5.51 21.39 23.75
C ASP A 362 6.81 22.20 23.57
N ALA A 363 7.82 21.61 22.92
CA ALA A 363 9.07 22.30 22.65
C ALA A 363 8.88 23.48 21.68
N VAL A 364 8.05 23.32 20.65
CA VAL A 364 7.76 24.37 19.66
C VAL A 364 6.85 25.46 20.27
N GLU A 365 5.90 25.10 21.11
CA GLU A 365 5.03 26.06 21.82
C GLU A 365 5.80 26.91 22.81
N LYS A 366 6.77 26.32 23.52
CA LYS A 366 7.71 27.07 24.36
C LYS A 366 8.56 28.06 23.56
N MET A 367 8.76 27.85 22.26
CA MET A 367 9.40 28.82 21.35
C MET A 367 8.45 29.92 20.88
N GLY A 368 7.19 29.90 21.30
CA GLY A 368 6.19 30.95 21.08
C GLY A 368 5.28 30.72 19.88
N VAL A 369 5.34 29.55 19.23
CA VAL A 369 4.48 29.16 18.10
C VAL A 369 3.36 28.27 18.61
N ASP A 370 2.11 28.73 18.54
CA ASP A 370 0.90 27.94 18.85
C ASP A 370 0.68 26.89 17.75
N VAL A 371 0.98 25.62 18.06
CA VAL A 371 0.98 24.52 17.08
C VAL A 371 -0.36 23.80 17.05
N ASP A 372 -0.98 23.58 18.21
CA ASP A 372 -2.25 22.87 18.31
C ASP A 372 -3.48 23.79 18.07
N GLY A 373 -3.28 25.10 18.12
CA GLY A 373 -4.28 26.12 17.79
C GLY A 373 -5.31 26.36 18.89
N ASP A 374 -5.00 25.99 20.14
CA ASP A 374 -5.88 26.21 21.29
C ASP A 374 -5.77 27.65 21.86
N GLY A 375 -4.77 28.41 21.42
CA GLY A 375 -4.50 29.78 21.85
C GLY A 375 -3.79 29.90 23.20
N LEU A 376 -3.33 28.78 23.76
CA LEU A 376 -2.50 28.67 24.95
C LEU A 376 -1.05 28.31 24.54
N ARG A 377 -0.14 28.32 25.52
CA ARG A 377 1.28 27.95 25.33
C ARG A 377 1.75 26.95 26.39
N ASP A 378 0.79 26.32 27.04
CA ASP A 378 1.01 25.57 28.26
C ASP A 378 1.39 24.10 27.95
N GLY A 379 1.45 23.74 26.66
CA GLY A 379 1.72 22.39 26.19
C GLY A 379 0.57 21.44 26.48
N PHE A 380 0.82 20.16 26.29
CA PHE A 380 -0.14 19.11 26.61
C PHE A 380 -0.38 18.99 28.12
N THR A 381 -1.60 19.31 28.56
CA THR A 381 -1.99 19.35 29.98
C THR A 381 -2.76 18.11 30.46
N GLU A 382 -3.15 17.23 29.54
CA GLU A 382 -4.00 16.06 29.84
C GLU A 382 -3.20 14.89 30.46
N THR A 383 -3.92 13.97 31.09
CA THR A 383 -3.31 12.84 31.81
C THR A 383 -2.83 11.71 30.88
N SER A 384 -1.88 10.89 31.35
CA SER A 384 -1.51 9.64 30.63
C SER A 384 -2.70 8.68 30.48
N ALA A 385 -3.64 8.68 31.43
CA ALA A 385 -4.86 7.88 31.36
C ALA A 385 -5.78 8.34 30.22
N PHE A 386 -5.87 9.65 29.98
CA PHE A 386 -6.57 10.21 28.82
C PHE A 386 -5.95 9.73 27.50
N LEU A 387 -4.61 9.74 27.39
CA LEU A 387 -3.91 9.24 26.20
C LEU A 387 -4.16 7.75 25.96
N GLU A 388 -4.11 6.93 27.01
CA GLU A 388 -4.40 5.50 26.91
C GLU A 388 -5.83 5.24 26.45
N ALA A 389 -6.82 5.95 27.01
CA ALA A 389 -8.22 5.87 26.60
C ALA A 389 -8.44 6.33 25.14
N ALA A 390 -7.82 7.44 24.74
CA ALA A 390 -7.91 7.95 23.38
C ALA A 390 -7.32 6.96 22.35
N LEU A 391 -6.23 6.27 22.70
CA LEU A 391 -5.58 5.28 21.83
C LEU A 391 -6.29 3.91 21.85
N SER A 392 -6.98 3.56 22.94
CA SER A 392 -7.73 2.30 23.07
C SER A 392 -9.01 2.31 22.23
N ASP A 393 -9.72 3.43 22.22
CA ASP A 393 -11.00 3.57 21.51
C ASP A 393 -10.85 3.68 19.98
N GLY A 394 -9.61 3.58 19.49
CA GLY A 394 -9.32 3.54 18.07
C GLY A 394 -9.69 4.86 17.39
N ILE A 395 -9.09 5.96 17.85
CA ILE A 395 -8.93 7.26 17.16
C ILE A 395 -9.75 7.34 15.83
N TRP A 396 -11.01 7.75 16.00
CA TRP A 396 -11.96 8.25 14.98
C TRP A 396 -12.49 7.26 13.93
N SER A 397 -13.45 6.38 14.23
CA SER A 397 -14.25 5.73 13.18
C SER A 397 -15.56 6.46 12.92
N ALA A 398 -15.72 6.98 11.69
CA ALA A 398 -17.04 7.30 11.13
C ALA A 398 -17.81 5.98 10.98
N ARG A 399 -18.99 5.87 11.60
CA ARG A 399 -19.81 4.66 11.59
C ARG A 399 -20.92 4.73 10.53
N ASP A 400 -21.16 3.60 9.87
CA ASP A 400 -22.30 3.38 8.98
C ASP A 400 -23.48 2.83 9.80
N THR A 401 -24.65 3.48 9.71
CA THR A 401 -25.84 3.13 10.50
C THR A 401 -26.73 2.07 9.83
N LYS A 402 -26.39 1.57 8.63
CA LYS A 402 -27.19 0.52 7.98
C LYS A 402 -26.99 -0.90 8.53
N HIS A 403 -26.10 -1.11 9.51
CA HIS A 403 -25.85 -2.41 10.13
C HIS A 403 -26.06 -2.43 11.66
N LEU A 404 -26.93 -1.57 12.20
CA LEU A 404 -27.14 -1.34 13.64
C LEU A 404 -27.71 -2.50 14.49
N THR A 405 -27.72 -3.76 14.02
CA THR A 405 -28.22 -4.89 14.84
C THR A 405 -27.25 -6.05 15.02
N ASP A 406 -26.08 -6.04 14.40
CA ASP A 406 -24.99 -6.98 14.69
C ASP A 406 -23.68 -6.20 14.59
N ASP A 407 -22.95 -6.05 15.70
CA ASP A 407 -21.49 -5.83 15.77
C ASP A 407 -21.11 -4.90 16.94
N SER A 408 -21.15 -5.47 18.14
CA SER A 408 -20.19 -5.18 19.20
C SER A 408 -18.79 -5.75 18.90
N GLN A 409 -18.45 -6.07 17.65
CA GLN A 409 -17.12 -6.53 17.23
C GLN A 409 -16.22 -5.33 16.88
N ILE A 410 -15.95 -4.48 17.88
CA ILE A 410 -14.86 -3.52 17.84
C ILE A 410 -13.56 -4.30 18.03
N MET A 411 -12.96 -4.77 16.93
CA MET A 411 -11.57 -5.25 16.84
C MET A 411 -11.10 -6.24 17.93
N SER A 412 -12.02 -6.87 18.64
CA SER A 412 -11.79 -8.05 19.45
C SER A 412 -11.73 -9.21 18.47
N ASP A 413 -10.55 -9.82 18.34
CA ASP A 413 -10.45 -11.19 17.85
C ASP A 413 -11.33 -12.05 18.79
N GLU A 414 -12.62 -12.18 18.48
CA GLU A 414 -13.43 -13.26 19.02
C GLU A 414 -12.85 -14.56 18.47
N SER A 415 -11.97 -15.11 19.30
CA SER A 415 -11.48 -16.46 19.56
C SER A 415 -12.23 -17.69 19.02
N GLY A 416 -13.03 -17.61 17.95
CA GLY A 416 -13.80 -18.74 17.42
C GLY A 416 -13.06 -19.62 16.40
N THR A 417 -12.02 -19.12 15.74
CA THR A 417 -11.20 -19.93 14.84
C THR A 417 -9.76 -19.88 15.31
N ALA A 418 -9.14 -21.04 15.53
CA ALA A 418 -7.74 -21.17 15.86
C ALA A 418 -6.87 -20.50 14.77
N SER A 419 -6.63 -19.20 14.90
CA SER A 419 -5.69 -18.48 14.05
C SER A 419 -4.35 -19.20 14.20
N ILE A 420 -3.77 -19.66 13.10
CA ILE A 420 -2.53 -20.43 13.14
C ILE A 420 -1.43 -19.51 13.68
N SER A 421 -1.12 -19.64 14.97
CA SER A 421 -0.04 -18.88 15.61
C SER A 421 1.29 -19.48 15.15
N ARG A 422 1.85 -18.90 14.10
CA ARG A 422 3.21 -19.21 13.63
C ARG A 422 4.20 -18.32 14.38
N SER A 423 5.36 -18.89 14.73
CA SER A 423 6.46 -18.06 15.20
C SER A 423 6.98 -17.18 14.06
N ILE A 424 7.48 -15.97 14.38
CA ILE A 424 8.06 -15.05 13.39
C ILE A 424 9.18 -15.73 12.57
N PRO A 425 10.15 -16.46 13.19
CA PRO A 425 11.19 -17.13 12.42
C PRO A 425 10.64 -18.19 11.46
N LEU A 426 9.65 -18.98 11.87
CA LEU A 426 9.05 -19.99 11.00
C LEU A 426 8.33 -19.35 9.81
N ALA A 427 7.55 -18.30 10.05
CA ALA A 427 6.86 -17.58 8.98
C ALA A 427 7.84 -16.94 7.99
N PHE A 428 8.94 -16.36 8.50
CA PHE A 428 10.00 -15.79 7.68
C PHE A 428 10.72 -16.85 6.84
N CYS A 429 11.12 -17.98 7.44
CA CYS A 429 11.73 -19.08 6.69
C CYS A 429 10.82 -19.64 5.60
N LEU A 430 9.51 -19.77 5.88
CA LEU A 430 8.52 -20.19 4.88
C LEU A 430 8.38 -19.18 3.75
N ALA A 431 8.40 -17.88 4.05
CA ALA A 431 8.34 -16.81 3.05
C ALA A 431 9.56 -16.83 2.13
N VAL A 432 10.77 -16.87 2.71
CA VAL A 432 12.03 -16.94 1.96
C VAL A 432 12.09 -18.22 1.12
N PHE A 433 11.74 -19.38 1.70
CA PHE A 433 11.74 -20.65 0.99
C PHE A 433 10.72 -20.69 -0.14
N GLY A 434 9.49 -20.24 0.10
CA GLY A 434 8.43 -20.20 -0.93
C GLY A 434 8.79 -19.28 -2.10
N HIS A 435 9.42 -18.14 -1.80
CA HIS A 435 9.91 -17.21 -2.80
C HIS A 435 11.12 -17.78 -3.56
N ALA A 436 12.11 -18.35 -2.86
CA ALA A 436 13.25 -19.04 -3.46
C ALA A 436 12.82 -20.17 -4.40
N LEU A 437 11.84 -20.97 -3.98
CA LEU A 437 11.27 -22.03 -4.80
C LEU A 437 10.60 -21.46 -6.05
N TRP A 438 9.89 -20.33 -5.92
CA TRP A 438 9.27 -19.67 -7.07
C TRP A 438 10.31 -19.23 -8.11
N ASN A 439 11.36 -18.56 -7.66
CA ASN A 439 12.42 -18.04 -8.53
C ASN A 439 13.25 -19.18 -9.14
N GLY A 440 13.67 -20.14 -8.32
CA GLY A 440 14.49 -21.26 -8.75
C GLY A 440 13.79 -22.18 -9.75
N LEU A 441 12.52 -22.53 -9.53
CA LEU A 441 11.79 -23.41 -10.44
C LEU A 441 11.35 -22.70 -11.72
N SER A 442 10.97 -21.42 -11.66
CA SER A 442 10.54 -20.68 -12.85
C SER A 442 11.67 -20.50 -13.85
N VAL A 443 12.90 -20.23 -13.39
CA VAL A 443 14.07 -20.05 -14.27
C VAL A 443 14.81 -21.37 -14.50
N GLY A 444 14.99 -22.19 -13.46
CA GLY A 444 15.82 -23.39 -13.51
C GLY A 444 15.15 -24.60 -14.18
N SER A 445 13.82 -24.65 -14.28
CA SER A 445 13.12 -25.81 -14.89
C SER A 445 13.48 -26.02 -16.35
N TYR A 446 13.68 -24.95 -17.12
CA TYR A 446 14.08 -25.05 -18.52
C TYR A 446 15.51 -25.61 -18.64
N ALA A 447 16.45 -25.00 -17.93
CA ALA A 447 17.85 -25.43 -17.92
C ALA A 447 18.01 -26.88 -17.41
N ALA A 448 17.21 -27.30 -16.43
CA ALA A 448 17.21 -28.66 -15.93
C ALA A 448 16.70 -29.68 -16.97
N ALA A 449 15.65 -29.32 -17.73
CA ALA A 449 15.14 -30.18 -18.79
C ALA A 449 16.12 -30.28 -19.97
N GLU A 450 16.70 -29.16 -20.40
CA GLU A 450 17.74 -29.17 -21.43
C GLU A 450 18.97 -29.97 -20.99
N GLY A 451 19.43 -29.78 -19.75
CA GLY A 451 20.55 -30.54 -19.17
C GLY A 451 20.28 -32.04 -19.02
N ALA A 452 19.00 -32.44 -18.95
CA ALA A 452 18.60 -33.85 -18.95
C ALA A 452 18.45 -34.44 -20.37
N GLY A 453 18.71 -33.66 -21.43
CA GLY A 453 18.69 -34.10 -22.81
C GLY A 453 17.33 -34.03 -23.50
N PHE A 454 16.36 -33.28 -22.95
CA PHE A 454 15.07 -33.05 -23.62
C PHE A 454 15.20 -32.07 -24.79
N SER A 455 14.34 -32.21 -25.79
CA SER A 455 14.25 -31.25 -26.90
C SER A 455 13.71 -29.90 -26.43
N GLU A 456 13.99 -28.82 -27.16
CA GLU A 456 13.52 -27.46 -26.84
C GLU A 456 12.00 -27.41 -26.57
N GLY A 457 11.19 -28.05 -27.42
CA GLY A 457 9.75 -28.10 -27.25
C GLY A 457 9.31 -28.88 -26.01
N ALA A 458 10.00 -29.98 -25.67
CA ALA A 458 9.73 -30.75 -24.46
C ALA A 458 10.15 -29.97 -23.19
N SER A 459 11.30 -29.31 -23.21
CA SER A 459 11.78 -28.45 -22.13
C SER A 459 10.83 -27.29 -21.85
N LEU A 460 10.33 -26.63 -22.91
CA LEU A 460 9.33 -25.57 -22.78
C LEU A 460 8.02 -26.09 -22.18
N LEU A 461 7.52 -27.24 -22.64
CA LEU A 461 6.30 -27.85 -22.09
C LEU A 461 6.46 -28.20 -20.60
N MET A 462 7.63 -28.73 -20.21
CA MET A 462 7.95 -29.03 -18.82
C MET A 462 7.97 -27.75 -17.97
N THR A 463 8.64 -26.68 -18.42
CA THR A 463 8.65 -25.39 -17.73
C THR A 463 7.24 -24.83 -17.55
N VAL A 464 6.42 -24.83 -18.61
CA VAL A 464 5.02 -24.37 -18.53
C VAL A 464 4.22 -25.22 -17.52
N THR A 465 4.43 -26.53 -17.50
CA THR A 465 3.77 -27.43 -16.55
C THR A 465 4.18 -27.14 -15.11
N VAL A 466 5.48 -26.94 -14.86
CA VAL A 466 6.01 -26.58 -13.53
C VAL A 466 5.43 -25.24 -13.07
N VAL A 467 5.48 -24.21 -13.92
CA VAL A 467 4.93 -22.89 -13.61
C VAL A 467 3.42 -22.97 -13.35
N LEU A 468 2.66 -23.74 -14.12
CA LEU A 468 1.23 -23.93 -13.90
C LEU A 468 0.95 -24.58 -12.53
N CYS A 469 1.68 -25.64 -12.19
CA CYS A 469 1.57 -26.29 -10.87
C CYS A 469 1.87 -25.32 -9.73
N MET A 470 2.88 -24.46 -9.89
CA MET A 470 3.23 -23.44 -8.90
C MET A 470 2.15 -22.36 -8.78
N VAL A 471 1.64 -21.86 -9.90
CA VAL A 471 0.53 -20.88 -9.94
C VAL A 471 -0.69 -21.43 -9.20
N ILE A 472 -1.11 -22.66 -9.52
CA ILE A 472 -2.24 -23.32 -8.84
C ILE A 472 -1.96 -23.45 -7.34
N SER A 473 -0.76 -23.89 -6.97
CA SER A 473 -0.37 -24.05 -5.56
C SER A 473 -0.43 -22.74 -4.80
N VAL A 474 0.13 -21.65 -5.34
CA VAL A 474 0.10 -20.31 -4.73
C VAL A 474 -1.33 -19.82 -4.58
N ILE A 475 -2.18 -19.97 -5.60
CA ILE A 475 -3.60 -19.57 -5.52
C ILE A 475 -4.30 -20.34 -4.40
N LEU A 476 -4.17 -21.66 -4.37
CA LEU A 476 -4.81 -22.49 -3.35
C LEU A 476 -4.32 -22.14 -1.94
N LEU A 477 -3.02 -21.94 -1.76
CA LEU A 477 -2.45 -21.51 -0.48
C LEU A 477 -2.93 -20.12 -0.08
N THR A 478 -2.98 -19.17 -1.01
CA THR A 478 -3.48 -17.81 -0.78
C THR A 478 -4.94 -17.83 -0.32
N LEU A 479 -5.79 -18.58 -1.02
CA LEU A 479 -7.20 -18.71 -0.68
C LEU A 479 -7.41 -19.43 0.65
N ARG A 480 -6.60 -20.46 0.94
CA ARG A 480 -6.62 -21.19 2.21
C ARG A 480 -6.20 -20.28 3.38
N GLU A 481 -5.08 -19.58 3.27
CA GLU A 481 -4.60 -18.69 4.32
C GLU A 481 -5.54 -17.50 4.53
N SER A 482 -6.09 -16.93 3.45
CA SER A 482 -7.11 -15.89 3.57
C SER A 482 -8.34 -16.41 4.32
N ARG A 483 -8.80 -17.64 4.05
CA ARG A 483 -9.90 -18.27 4.79
C ARG A 483 -9.57 -18.49 6.27
N ASN A 484 -8.35 -18.93 6.60
CA ASN A 484 -7.92 -19.15 7.98
C ASN A 484 -7.89 -17.87 8.84
N HIS A 485 -7.82 -16.69 8.19
CA HIS A 485 -7.85 -15.38 8.85
C HIS A 485 -9.18 -14.64 8.65
N SER A 486 -10.16 -15.27 8.00
CA SER A 486 -11.49 -14.70 7.82
C SER A 486 -12.37 -15.05 9.03
N PRO A 487 -13.32 -14.18 9.40
CA PRO A 487 -14.33 -14.54 10.41
C PRO A 487 -15.16 -15.73 9.91
N ALA A 488 -15.66 -16.54 10.87
CA ALA A 488 -16.39 -17.79 10.60
C ALA A 488 -17.66 -17.59 9.75
#